data_AF-A0A354IV00-F1
#
_entry.id   AF-A0A354IV00-F1
#
_cell.length_a   1.000
_cell.length_b   1.000
_cell.length_c   1.000
_cell.angle_alpha   90.00
_cell.angle_beta   90.00
_cell.angle_gamma   90.00
#
_symmetry.space_group_name_H-M   'P 1'
#
loop_
_entity.id
_entity.type
_entity.pdbx_description
1 polymer ?
#
loop_
_entity_poly.entity_id
_entity_poly.type
_entity_poly.pdbx_seq_one_letter_code
_entity_poly.pdbx_strand_id
1 'polypeptide(L)'
;RLPPASAAADAGGRRFRLDGGVASYDYSNGLLGRRSAWRWISAHGRGLGVNLQSGYFGDAENALWLDGELIALGALDCRIEADGAWTMTTADGLLALRFTPEGTRQDDKQLLLASSHLRQHLGRFDGWVRASADAPKRAVTGLSGLAEDYRARW
;
A
#
# COMPACT_ATOMS: atom_id res chain seq x y z
N ARG A 1 -3.29 -23.24 12.07
CA ARG A 1 -3.24 -21.79 12.42
C ARG A 1 -1.79 -21.43 12.67
N LEU A 2 -1.23 -20.47 11.94
CA LEU A 2 0.07 -19.89 12.30
C LEU A 2 -0.04 -19.28 13.71
N PRO A 3 0.99 -19.40 14.57
CA PRO A 3 1.00 -18.71 15.85
C PRO A 3 0.86 -17.20 15.62
N PRO A 4 0.15 -16.47 16.50
CA PRO A 4 0.05 -15.03 16.38
C PRO A 4 1.46 -14.42 16.40
N ALA A 5 1.69 -13.43 15.54
CA ALA A 5 2.96 -12.70 15.54
C ALA A 5 3.19 -12.12 16.94
N SER A 6 4.39 -12.32 17.46
CA SER A 6 4.87 -11.65 18.68
C SER A 6 5.97 -10.70 18.27
N ALA A 7 5.85 -9.44 18.70
CA ALA A 7 6.82 -8.41 18.42
C ALA A 7 6.78 -7.33 19.51
N ALA A 8 7.86 -6.57 19.60
CA ALA A 8 7.93 -5.39 20.45
C ALA A 8 8.70 -4.28 19.75
N ALA A 9 8.35 -3.04 20.06
CA ALA A 9 9.07 -1.85 19.62
C ALA A 9 9.46 -1.00 20.83
N ASP A 10 10.66 -0.43 20.80
CA ASP A 10 11.14 0.51 21.81
C ASP A 10 11.17 1.92 21.21
N ALA A 11 10.43 2.85 21.82
CA ALA A 11 10.35 4.23 21.38
C ALA A 11 10.18 5.18 22.57
N GLY A 12 10.96 6.27 22.60
CA GLY A 12 10.90 7.27 23.68
C GLY A 12 11.15 6.69 25.08
N GLY A 13 12.03 5.68 25.20
CA GLY A 13 12.33 5.00 26.47
C GLY A 13 11.22 4.06 26.96
N ARG A 14 10.21 3.76 26.13
CA ARG A 14 9.10 2.85 26.45
C ARG A 14 9.09 1.68 25.48
N ARG A 15 8.74 0.50 26.01
CA ARG A 15 8.51 -0.72 25.21
C ARG A 15 7.03 -0.91 24.93
N PHE A 16 6.69 -1.12 23.66
CA PHE A 16 5.34 -1.39 23.17
C PHE A 16 5.27 -2.85 22.74
N ARG A 17 4.31 -3.61 23.28
CA ARG A 17 4.01 -4.97 22.82
C ARG A 17 3.09 -4.91 21.60
N LEU A 18 3.44 -5.68 20.57
CA LEU A 18 2.74 -5.74 19.29
C LEU A 18 2.10 -7.12 19.05
N ASP A 19 1.96 -7.92 20.11
CA ASP A 19 1.42 -9.28 20.06
C ASP A 19 0.00 -9.28 19.45
N GLY A 20 -0.23 -10.19 18.50
CA GLY A 20 -1.51 -10.29 17.79
C GLY A 20 -1.74 -9.22 16.72
N GLY A 21 -0.72 -8.40 16.44
CA GLY A 21 -0.69 -7.49 15.30
C GLY A 21 -0.68 -8.23 13.95
N VAL A 22 -0.96 -7.49 12.89
CA VAL A 22 -0.84 -7.95 11.50
C VAL A 22 0.38 -7.29 10.88
N ALA A 23 1.19 -8.09 10.19
CA ALA A 23 2.35 -7.60 9.46
C ALA A 23 2.28 -8.08 8.02
N SER A 24 2.80 -7.27 7.11
CA SER A 24 3.08 -7.63 5.73
C SER A 24 4.56 -7.48 5.45
N TYR A 25 5.04 -8.24 4.47
CA TYR A 25 6.39 -8.13 3.94
C TYR A 25 6.28 -8.24 2.42
N ASP A 26 6.88 -7.28 1.74
CA ASP A 26 6.97 -7.25 0.29
C ASP A 26 8.43 -7.53 -0.12
N TYR A 27 8.59 -8.32 -1.19
CA TYR A 27 9.89 -8.61 -1.77
C TYR A 27 9.79 -8.53 -3.29
N SER A 28 10.62 -7.67 -3.87
CA SER A 28 10.70 -7.47 -5.31
C SER A 28 12.15 -7.64 -5.76
N ASN A 29 12.35 -8.26 -6.93
CA ASN A 29 13.65 -8.37 -7.59
C ASN A 29 13.47 -8.19 -9.10
N GLY A 30 14.29 -7.34 -9.71
CA GLY A 30 14.21 -7.09 -11.15
C GLY A 30 15.17 -5.99 -11.60
N LEU A 31 15.39 -5.91 -12.91
CA LEU A 31 16.13 -4.79 -13.52
C LEU A 31 15.16 -3.65 -13.80
N LEU A 32 15.48 -2.46 -13.30
CA LEU A 32 14.68 -1.26 -13.53
C LEU A 32 15.08 -0.59 -14.84
N GLY A 33 14.09 -0.10 -15.58
CA GLY A 33 14.35 0.74 -16.76
C GLY A 33 15.05 2.05 -16.39
N ARG A 34 15.74 2.68 -17.35
CA ARG A 34 16.46 3.96 -17.13
C ARG A 34 15.61 5.06 -16.50
N ARG A 35 14.30 5.06 -16.75
CA ARG A 35 13.33 5.86 -16.02
C ARG A 35 12.28 4.92 -15.43
N SER A 36 11.99 5.08 -14.15
CA SER A 36 10.96 4.30 -13.47
C SER A 36 10.17 5.21 -12.55
N ALA A 37 8.86 5.01 -12.53
CA ALA A 37 7.97 5.68 -11.61
C ALA A 37 6.85 4.72 -11.24
N TRP A 38 6.49 4.69 -9.96
CA TRP A 38 5.35 3.92 -9.49
C TRP A 38 4.71 4.57 -8.28
N ARG A 39 3.46 4.17 -8.08
CA ARG A 39 2.76 4.28 -6.81
C ARG A 39 2.60 2.89 -6.24
N TRP A 40 2.92 2.72 -4.97
CA TRP A 40 2.74 1.45 -4.27
C TRP A 40 1.97 1.64 -2.98
N ILE A 41 1.11 0.67 -2.64
CA ILE A 41 0.22 0.71 -1.49
C ILE A 41 0.27 -0.63 -0.80
N SER A 42 0.45 -0.60 0.53
CA SER A 42 0.24 -1.76 1.39
C SER A 42 -0.54 -1.35 2.63
N ALA A 43 -1.65 -2.02 2.88
CA ALA A 43 -2.46 -1.78 4.08
C ALA A 43 -3.05 -3.10 4.56
N HIS A 44 -2.93 -3.38 5.86
CA HIS A 44 -3.34 -4.67 6.40
C HIS A 44 -3.99 -4.53 7.78
N GLY A 45 -5.04 -5.30 7.99
CA GLY A 45 -5.79 -5.42 9.22
C GLY A 45 -6.31 -6.84 9.41
N ARG A 46 -7.10 -7.06 10.46
CA ARG A 46 -7.68 -8.39 10.71
C ARG A 46 -8.78 -8.66 9.68
N GLY A 47 -8.52 -9.60 8.76
CA GLY A 47 -9.48 -10.04 7.75
C GLY A 47 -9.57 -9.14 6.52
N LEU A 48 -8.73 -8.11 6.40
CA LEU A 48 -8.64 -7.28 5.20
C LEU A 48 -7.21 -6.83 4.98
N GLY A 49 -6.71 -6.95 3.75
CA GLY A 49 -5.43 -6.38 3.37
C GLY A 49 -5.35 -6.12 1.88
N VAL A 50 -4.51 -5.19 1.46
CA VAL A 50 -4.29 -4.88 0.05
C VAL A 50 -2.81 -4.68 -0.24
N ASN A 51 -2.39 -5.14 -1.41
CA ASN A 51 -1.14 -4.76 -2.06
C ASN A 51 -1.52 -4.21 -3.44
N LEU A 52 -1.15 -2.96 -3.74
CA LEU A 52 -1.50 -2.33 -5.01
C LEU A 52 -0.29 -1.59 -5.58
N GLN A 53 -0.16 -1.63 -6.90
CA GLN A 53 0.78 -0.82 -7.66
C GLN A 53 0.09 -0.13 -8.85
N SER A 54 0.66 1.01 -9.24
CA SER A 54 0.34 1.69 -10.50
C SER A 54 1.63 2.24 -11.12
N GLY A 55 1.75 2.13 -12.46
CA GLY A 55 2.77 2.82 -13.26
C GLY A 55 3.95 1.96 -13.75
N TYR A 56 4.36 0.92 -13.02
CA TYR A 56 5.55 0.12 -13.37
C TYR A 56 5.22 -1.27 -13.94
N PHE A 57 4.13 -1.92 -13.50
CA PHE A 57 3.77 -3.29 -13.93
C PHE A 57 2.32 -3.50 -14.35
N GLY A 58 1.61 -2.46 -14.81
CA GLY A 58 0.22 -2.61 -15.25
C GLY A 58 -0.70 -3.01 -14.09
N ASP A 59 -1.36 -4.16 -14.18
CA ASP A 59 -2.20 -4.77 -13.13
C ASP A 59 -1.54 -5.93 -12.39
N ALA A 60 -0.31 -6.33 -12.76
CA ALA A 60 0.40 -7.38 -12.04
C ALA A 60 0.62 -6.95 -10.58
N GLU A 61 0.46 -7.92 -9.66
CA GLU A 61 0.67 -7.78 -8.20
C GLU A 61 -0.42 -7.06 -7.40
N ASN A 62 -1.49 -6.59 -8.05
CA ASN A 62 -2.64 -6.01 -7.35
C ASN A 62 -3.49 -7.11 -6.71
N ALA A 63 -3.61 -7.07 -5.38
CA ALA A 63 -4.23 -8.12 -4.58
C ALA A 63 -5.04 -7.55 -3.42
N LEU A 64 -6.20 -8.16 -3.18
CA LEU A 64 -7.04 -7.99 -1.99
C LEU A 64 -7.08 -9.30 -1.22
N TRP A 65 -6.72 -9.24 0.05
CA TRP A 65 -7.04 -10.28 1.03
C TRP A 65 -8.34 -9.89 1.72
N LEU A 66 -9.36 -10.73 1.64
CA LEU A 66 -10.66 -10.49 2.25
C LEU A 66 -11.14 -11.76 2.95
N ASP A 67 -11.19 -11.72 4.28
CA ASP A 67 -11.63 -12.82 5.16
C ASP A 67 -10.96 -14.18 4.89
N GLY A 68 -9.71 -14.15 4.43
CA GLY A 68 -8.91 -15.35 4.15
C GLY A 68 -8.85 -15.74 2.67
N GLU A 69 -9.64 -15.08 1.81
CA GLU A 69 -9.55 -15.22 0.36
C GLU A 69 -8.55 -14.23 -0.23
N LEU A 70 -7.79 -14.68 -1.22
CA LEU A 70 -6.92 -13.84 -2.03
C LEU A 70 -7.58 -13.59 -3.38
N ILE A 71 -7.76 -12.31 -3.71
CA ILE A 71 -8.52 -11.85 -4.86
C ILE A 71 -7.59 -10.97 -5.69
N ALA A 72 -7.35 -11.38 -6.94
CA ALA A 72 -6.62 -10.55 -7.90
C ALA A 72 -7.47 -9.32 -8.23
N LEU A 73 -6.82 -8.16 -8.29
CA LEU A 73 -7.44 -6.90 -8.65
C LEU A 73 -6.91 -6.42 -10.00
N GLY A 74 -7.75 -5.71 -10.75
CA GLY A 74 -7.36 -5.08 -12.00
C GLY A 74 -6.42 -3.88 -11.81
N ALA A 75 -6.12 -3.22 -12.93
CA ALA A 75 -5.26 -2.03 -12.94
C ALA A 75 -5.77 -0.95 -11.98
N LEU A 76 -4.84 -0.33 -11.25
CA LEU A 76 -5.13 0.74 -10.30
C LEU A 76 -5.03 2.12 -10.98
N ASP A 77 -6.16 2.84 -11.03
CA ASP A 77 -6.15 4.30 -11.20
C ASP A 77 -5.94 4.92 -9.81
N CYS A 78 -4.77 5.53 -9.64
CA CYS A 78 -4.40 6.19 -8.41
C CYS A 78 -4.07 7.65 -8.71
N ARG A 79 -4.58 8.59 -7.92
CA ARG A 79 -4.36 10.03 -8.09
C ARG A 79 -4.05 10.68 -6.74
N ILE A 80 -3.20 11.70 -6.76
CA ILE A 80 -2.92 12.53 -5.60
C ILE A 80 -3.71 13.82 -5.79
N GLU A 81 -4.60 14.10 -4.85
CA GLU A 81 -5.46 15.27 -4.81
C GLU A 81 -4.69 16.51 -4.34
N ALA A 82 -5.27 17.69 -4.54
CA ALA A 82 -4.64 18.95 -4.16
C ALA A 82 -4.40 19.09 -2.63
N ASP A 83 -5.20 18.39 -1.82
CA ASP A 83 -5.04 18.32 -0.36
C ASP A 83 -4.01 17.28 0.09
N GLY A 84 -3.35 16.59 -0.86
CA GLY A 84 -2.35 15.56 -0.61
C GLY A 84 -2.93 14.18 -0.31
N ALA A 85 -4.26 14.01 -0.25
CA ALA A 85 -4.88 12.71 -0.14
C ALA A 85 -4.78 11.95 -1.47
N TRP A 86 -4.86 10.62 -1.41
CA TRP A 86 -4.79 9.80 -2.60
C TRP A 86 -6.14 9.13 -2.84
N THR A 87 -6.62 9.17 -4.08
CA THR A 87 -7.82 8.43 -4.51
C THR A 87 -7.39 7.22 -5.34
N MET A 88 -8.08 6.11 -5.15
CA MET A 88 -7.72 4.81 -5.71
C MET A 88 -8.97 4.08 -6.18
N THR A 89 -9.01 3.66 -7.43
CA THR A 89 -10.03 2.76 -7.97
C THR A 89 -9.37 1.70 -8.85
N THR A 90 -10.00 0.53 -8.89
CA THR A 90 -9.55 -0.59 -9.73
C THR A 90 -10.43 -0.70 -10.97
N ALA A 91 -9.85 -1.10 -12.10
CA ALA A 91 -10.55 -1.21 -13.38
C ALA A 91 -11.68 -2.24 -13.39
N ASP A 92 -11.59 -3.28 -12.56
CA ASP A 92 -12.64 -4.29 -12.33
C ASP A 92 -13.75 -3.81 -11.36
N GLY A 93 -13.59 -2.62 -10.79
CA GLY A 93 -14.52 -2.01 -9.87
C GLY A 93 -14.63 -2.75 -8.53
N LEU A 94 -13.62 -3.49 -8.11
CA LEU A 94 -13.65 -4.25 -6.85
C LEU A 94 -13.20 -3.42 -5.64
N LEU A 95 -12.58 -2.27 -5.87
CA LEU A 95 -12.02 -1.41 -4.82
C LEU A 95 -12.21 0.06 -5.17
N ALA A 96 -12.62 0.86 -4.17
CA ALA A 96 -12.45 2.30 -4.18
C ALA A 96 -12.03 2.79 -2.79
N LEU A 97 -10.86 3.41 -2.69
CA LEU A 97 -10.27 3.87 -1.44
C LEU A 97 -9.81 5.32 -1.55
N ARG A 98 -9.80 6.00 -0.41
CA ARG A 98 -9.13 7.26 -0.17
C ARG A 98 -8.10 7.06 0.93
N PHE A 99 -6.87 7.47 0.67
CA PHE A 99 -5.79 7.51 1.63
C PHE A 99 -5.57 8.93 2.16
N THR A 100 -5.53 9.07 3.48
CA THR A 100 -5.16 10.33 4.15
C THR A 100 -3.79 10.16 4.82
N PRO A 101 -2.74 10.86 4.34
CA PRO A 101 -1.43 10.83 4.97
C PRO A 101 -1.46 11.41 6.39
N GLU A 102 -0.84 10.71 7.35
CA GLU A 102 -0.66 11.16 8.74
C GLU A 102 0.81 11.42 9.09
N GLY A 103 1.74 10.81 8.34
CA GLY A 103 3.18 11.02 8.48
C GLY A 103 3.92 10.66 7.19
N THR A 104 5.10 11.24 6.97
CA THR A 104 5.87 11.02 5.74
C THR A 104 7.32 10.75 6.05
N ARG A 105 7.84 9.66 5.49
CA ARG A 105 9.27 9.40 5.35
C ARG A 105 9.71 9.79 3.94
N GLN A 106 10.84 10.48 3.84
CA GLN A 106 11.43 10.94 2.60
C GLN A 106 12.86 10.41 2.47
N ASP A 107 13.20 9.87 1.30
CA ASP A 107 14.57 9.48 0.95
C ASP A 107 14.87 9.98 -0.47
N ASP A 108 15.68 11.02 -0.58
CA ASP A 108 16.13 11.60 -1.85
C ASP A 108 17.62 11.31 -2.04
N LYS A 109 17.97 10.67 -3.15
CA LYS A 109 19.35 10.36 -3.51
C LYS A 109 19.70 11.01 -4.83
N GLN A 110 20.79 11.75 -4.84
CA GLN A 110 21.40 12.31 -6.05
C GLN A 110 22.84 11.82 -6.17
N LEU A 111 23.12 11.09 -7.23
CA LEU A 111 24.44 10.62 -7.65
C LEU A 111 24.74 11.24 -9.02
N LEU A 112 26.03 11.30 -9.39
CA LEU A 112 26.51 11.97 -10.61
C LEU A 112 25.73 11.60 -11.89
N LEU A 113 25.30 10.34 -12.04
CA LEU A 113 24.55 9.86 -13.20
C LEU A 113 23.13 9.35 -12.87
N ALA A 114 22.82 9.14 -11.58
CA ALA A 114 21.59 8.51 -11.12
C ALA A 114 20.90 9.33 -10.02
N SER A 115 19.58 9.34 -9.99
CA SER A 115 18.78 10.03 -8.98
C SER A 115 17.52 9.23 -8.65
N SER A 116 17.17 9.15 -7.37
CA SER A 116 15.89 8.58 -6.93
C SER A 116 15.22 9.52 -5.93
N HIS A 117 13.90 9.63 -6.04
CA HIS A 117 13.06 10.32 -5.08
C HIS A 117 12.00 9.36 -4.58
N LEU A 118 12.02 9.12 -3.27
CA LEU A 118 11.07 8.29 -2.57
C LEU A 118 10.31 9.14 -1.56
N ARG A 119 8.98 9.08 -1.62
CA ARG A 119 8.09 9.56 -0.55
C ARG A 119 7.24 8.40 -0.11
N GLN A 120 7.34 8.04 1.16
CA GLN A 120 6.56 6.96 1.74
C GLN A 120 5.72 7.53 2.88
N HIS A 121 4.43 7.57 2.66
CA HIS A 121 3.45 8.10 3.59
C HIS A 121 2.89 6.97 4.44
N LEU A 122 2.83 7.19 5.76
CA LEU A 122 2.01 6.42 6.68
C LEU A 122 0.68 7.15 6.84
N GLY A 123 -0.43 6.42 6.86
CA GLY A 123 -1.74 7.04 7.06
C GLY A 123 -2.87 6.03 7.13
N ARG A 124 -4.08 6.47 6.77
CA ARG A 124 -5.30 5.68 6.84
C ARG A 124 -6.03 5.61 5.51
N PHE A 125 -6.63 4.45 5.27
CA PHE A 125 -7.48 4.17 4.13
C PHE A 125 -8.95 4.08 4.57
N ASP A 126 -9.81 4.75 3.83
CA ASP A 126 -11.26 4.75 3.98
C ASP A 126 -11.93 4.50 2.61
N GLY A 127 -13.08 3.83 2.59
CA GLY A 127 -13.80 3.55 1.35
C GLY A 127 -14.48 2.18 1.38
N TRP A 128 -14.31 1.39 0.32
CA TRP A 128 -14.90 0.07 0.24
C TRP A 128 -14.12 -0.88 -0.68
N VAL A 129 -14.32 -2.18 -0.43
CA VAL A 129 -13.87 -3.30 -1.28
C VAL A 129 -14.99 -4.31 -1.46
N ARG A 130 -14.89 -5.20 -2.46
CA ARG A 130 -15.81 -6.33 -2.65
C ARG A 130 -15.11 -7.51 -3.30
N ALA A 131 -15.61 -8.72 -3.06
CA ALA A 131 -14.98 -9.94 -3.54
C ALA A 131 -15.18 -10.19 -5.05
N SER A 132 -16.27 -9.69 -5.62
CA SER A 132 -16.62 -9.83 -7.03
C SER A 132 -17.61 -8.72 -7.43
N ALA A 133 -17.95 -8.62 -8.72
CA ALA A 133 -18.88 -7.62 -9.23
C ALA A 133 -20.28 -7.68 -8.59
N ASP A 134 -20.72 -8.86 -8.17
CA ASP A 134 -22.04 -9.09 -7.56
C ASP A 134 -21.99 -9.15 -6.03
N ALA A 135 -20.79 -9.19 -5.45
CA ALA A 135 -20.62 -9.24 -4.00
C ALA A 135 -20.96 -7.88 -3.34
N PRO A 136 -21.51 -7.88 -2.11
CA PRO A 136 -21.75 -6.66 -1.37
C PRO A 136 -20.43 -5.93 -1.08
N LYS A 137 -20.50 -4.60 -1.05
CA LYS A 137 -19.38 -3.75 -0.63
C LYS A 137 -19.15 -3.89 0.87
N ARG A 138 -17.91 -4.18 1.26
CA ARG A 138 -17.42 -4.08 2.63
C ARG A 138 -16.80 -2.71 2.83
N ALA A 139 -17.27 -1.98 3.84
CA ALA A 139 -16.69 -0.71 4.23
C ALA A 139 -15.27 -0.90 4.76
N VAL A 140 -14.39 0.02 4.37
CA VAL A 140 -13.05 0.19 4.91
C VAL A 140 -13.05 1.50 5.68
N THR A 141 -12.66 1.47 6.95
CA THR A 141 -12.64 2.66 7.81
C THR A 141 -11.37 2.67 8.64
N GLY A 142 -10.55 3.69 8.46
CA GLY A 142 -9.35 3.93 9.23
C GLY A 142 -8.28 2.82 9.13
N LEU A 143 -8.26 2.04 8.05
CA LEU A 143 -7.29 0.96 7.86
C LEU A 143 -5.88 1.56 7.73
N SER A 144 -4.95 1.18 8.61
CA SER A 144 -3.59 1.71 8.57
C SER A 144 -2.74 1.05 7.49
N GLY A 145 -1.89 1.83 6.85
CA GLY A 145 -0.97 1.35 5.84
C GLY A 145 -0.02 2.41 5.32
N LEU A 146 0.66 2.06 4.23
CA LEU A 146 1.64 2.88 3.54
C LEU A 146 1.15 3.19 2.12
N ALA A 147 1.45 4.41 1.66
CA ALA A 147 1.38 4.81 0.26
C ALA A 147 2.72 5.42 -0.16
N GLU A 148 3.30 4.90 -1.22
CA GLU A 148 4.61 5.25 -1.72
C GLU A 148 4.50 5.91 -3.09
N ASP A 149 5.15 7.07 -3.25
CA ASP A 149 5.38 7.74 -4.54
C ASP A 149 6.87 7.67 -4.85
N TYR A 150 7.21 6.97 -5.94
CA TYR A 150 8.58 6.76 -6.33
C TYR A 150 8.85 7.23 -7.75
N ARG A 151 10.02 7.85 -7.93
CA ARG A 151 10.57 8.17 -9.26
C ARG A 151 12.09 8.02 -9.24
N ALA A 152 12.64 7.40 -10.27
CA ALA A 152 14.08 7.30 -10.45
C ALA A 152 14.53 7.47 -11.90
N ARG A 153 15.78 7.89 -12.01
CA ARG A 153 16.59 7.92 -13.22
C ARG A 153 17.92 7.23 -12.90
N TRP A 154 18.23 6.14 -13.59
CA TRP A 154 19.47 5.37 -13.43
C TRP A 154 20.43 5.67 -14.57
#